data_AF-A0A1V1PJR7-F1
#
_entry.id   AF-A0A1V1PJR7-F1
#
_cell.length_a   1.000
_cell.length_b   1.000
_cell.length_c   1.000
_cell.angle_alpha   90.00
_cell.angle_beta   90.00
_cell.angle_gamma   90.00
#
_symmetry.space_group_name_H-M   'P 1'
#
loop_
_entity.id
_entity.type
_entity.pdbx_description
1 polymer ?
#
loop_
_entity_poly.entity_id
_entity_poly.type
_entity_poly.pdbx_seq_one_letter_code
_entity_poly.pdbx_strand_id
1 'polypeptide(L)'
;MLPLGDIKPYSNNPRSRPKKQCEALAASIKQNGFNTPIVIDEADTIINGHGRYEAAVQLKLDSVPVVRVTHLSEGEKAAYRIADNKIASMSAWNSMLLPAEISLVAEAGINVETTGFSAAEVDFILDQSAESSGPDVEPEDALPQIQPRAVTRVGQTWALGKHRIMCADARDPMAVCSLMGEETARMAFADVPYNVKIDGFAVGAGATKHAEFAMASGEMSKDQFTTFLSTSLENLGNFCCDGAVLFVCIDWRHIDELSAAGKAANLKLLNLIVWAKTNGGMGTFYRSRHELIFAFKKGNAPHVNTFGLGEGGRYRTNVWDYRGANAFGPTRDEDLASHPTVKPARMVADAIKDVSRRGEIVLDLFGGSGTTLIAAEMTGRRARLMEIAPVYVDLTVRRWQKATGLSAVDAANGQAFDAFDVAEETA
;
A
#
# COMPACT_ATOMS: atom_id res chain seq x y z
N MET A 1 -34.77 24.30 -2.87
CA MET A 1 -34.83 22.94 -2.31
C MET A 1 -36.22 22.39 -2.56
N LEU A 2 -36.35 21.10 -2.82
CA LEU A 2 -37.63 20.39 -2.93
C LEU A 2 -37.57 19.10 -2.09
N PRO A 3 -38.63 18.70 -1.36
CA PRO A 3 -38.66 17.43 -0.65
C PRO A 3 -38.38 16.26 -1.60
N LEU A 4 -37.57 15.30 -1.14
CA LEU A 4 -37.14 14.19 -1.99
C LEU A 4 -38.32 13.32 -2.46
N GLY A 5 -39.35 13.19 -1.62
CA GLY A 5 -40.58 12.45 -1.92
C GLY A 5 -41.46 13.08 -3.00
N ASP A 6 -41.29 14.36 -3.30
CA ASP A 6 -42.08 15.07 -4.30
C ASP A 6 -41.49 14.93 -5.71
N ILE A 7 -40.22 14.52 -5.82
CA ILE A 7 -39.51 14.35 -7.09
C ILE A 7 -39.84 12.98 -7.70
N LYS A 8 -40.25 12.99 -8.98
CA LYS A 8 -40.67 11.79 -9.71
C LYS A 8 -39.59 11.31 -10.70
N PRO A 9 -39.03 10.11 -10.55
CA PRO A 9 -38.13 9.54 -11.56
C PRO A 9 -38.83 9.36 -12.90
N TYR A 10 -38.19 9.78 -14.00
CA TYR A 10 -38.66 9.47 -15.35
C TYR A 10 -38.59 7.96 -15.64
N SER A 11 -39.74 7.35 -15.94
CA SER A 11 -39.90 5.89 -16.08
C SER A 11 -39.17 5.30 -17.28
N ASN A 12 -39.07 6.05 -18.39
CA ASN A 12 -38.44 5.59 -19.64
C ASN A 12 -36.99 6.07 -19.77
N ASN A 13 -36.24 6.17 -18.67
CA ASN A 13 -34.84 6.59 -18.73
C ASN A 13 -33.98 5.51 -19.44
N PRO A 14 -33.37 5.81 -20.60
CA PRO A 14 -32.62 4.82 -21.37
C PRO A 14 -31.25 4.45 -20.76
N ARG A 15 -30.80 5.15 -19.71
CA ARG A 15 -29.47 4.95 -19.10
C ARG A 15 -29.53 3.91 -17.97
N SER A 16 -28.76 2.84 -18.11
CA SER A 16 -28.45 1.92 -17.01
C SER A 16 -27.54 2.61 -15.99
N ARG A 17 -27.77 2.36 -14.70
CA ARG A 17 -27.03 2.97 -13.59
C ARG A 17 -26.37 1.89 -12.76
N PRO A 18 -25.06 1.67 -12.94
CA PRO A 18 -24.32 0.72 -12.12
C PRO A 18 -24.32 1.18 -10.65
N LYS A 19 -24.40 0.22 -9.73
CA LYS A 19 -24.35 0.48 -8.28
C LYS A 19 -23.14 1.34 -7.88
N LYS A 20 -21.98 1.07 -8.49
CA LYS A 20 -20.72 1.81 -8.29
C LYS A 20 -20.85 3.31 -8.60
N GLN A 21 -21.60 3.68 -9.62
CA GLN A 21 -21.83 5.10 -9.96
C GLN A 21 -22.64 5.80 -8.87
N CYS A 22 -23.69 5.15 -8.37
CA CYS A 22 -24.53 5.70 -7.31
C CYS A 22 -23.75 5.87 -6.00
N GLU A 23 -22.91 4.89 -5.66
CA GLU A 23 -22.05 4.93 -4.48
C GLU A 23 -21.01 6.08 -4.57
N ALA A 24 -20.39 6.28 -5.74
CA ALA A 24 -19.47 7.40 -5.96
C ALA A 24 -20.17 8.77 -5.84
N LEU A 25 -21.38 8.90 -6.40
CA LEU A 25 -22.18 10.12 -6.27
C LEU A 25 -22.59 10.38 -4.81
N ALA A 26 -23.00 9.35 -4.08
CA ALA A 26 -23.35 9.47 -2.66
C ALA A 26 -22.13 9.89 -1.81
N ALA A 27 -20.96 9.30 -2.09
CA ALA A 27 -19.71 9.68 -1.41
C ALA A 27 -19.34 11.14 -1.71
N SER A 28 -19.44 11.58 -2.97
CA SER A 28 -19.18 12.96 -3.38
C SER A 28 -20.15 13.96 -2.74
N ILE A 29 -21.46 13.66 -2.71
CA ILE A 29 -22.48 14.51 -2.05
C ILE A 29 -22.22 14.62 -0.55
N LYS A 30 -21.86 13.52 0.11
CA LYS A 30 -21.54 13.52 1.54
C LYS A 30 -20.30 14.37 1.86
N GLN A 31 -19.29 14.34 0.98
CA GLN A 31 -18.02 15.06 1.16
C GLN A 31 -18.15 16.55 0.81
N ASN A 32 -18.76 16.87 -0.33
CA ASN A 32 -18.70 18.19 -0.95
C ASN A 32 -20.02 18.95 -0.88
N GLY A 33 -21.09 18.30 -0.43
CA GLY A 33 -22.45 18.82 -0.54
C GLY A 33 -23.08 18.57 -1.92
N PHE A 34 -24.37 18.90 -2.03
CA PHE A 34 -25.15 18.68 -3.23
C PHE A 34 -24.98 19.85 -4.23
N ASN A 35 -23.81 19.96 -4.84
CA ASN A 35 -23.42 21.14 -5.61
C ASN A 35 -24.02 21.23 -7.02
N THR A 36 -24.54 20.12 -7.56
CA THR A 36 -25.22 20.12 -8.86
C THR A 36 -26.69 19.75 -8.70
N PRO A 37 -27.65 20.67 -8.95
CA PRO A 37 -29.06 20.40 -8.73
C PRO A 37 -29.63 19.33 -9.68
N ILE A 38 -30.76 18.75 -9.27
CA ILE A 38 -31.58 17.90 -10.16
C ILE A 38 -32.42 18.82 -11.04
N VAL A 39 -32.47 18.54 -12.34
CA VAL A 39 -33.32 19.27 -13.27
C VAL A 39 -34.64 18.53 -13.41
N ILE A 40 -35.74 19.21 -13.13
CA ILE A 40 -37.11 18.66 -13.16
C ILE A 40 -37.99 19.48 -14.10
N ASP A 41 -39.06 18.87 -14.59
CA ASP A 41 -40.09 19.56 -15.37
C ASP A 41 -41.18 20.19 -14.48
N GLU A 42 -42.21 20.76 -15.10
CA GLU A 42 -43.37 21.35 -14.44
C GLU A 42 -44.18 20.37 -13.57
N ALA A 43 -44.04 19.06 -13.80
CA ALA A 43 -44.75 18.00 -13.08
C ALA A 43 -43.88 17.29 -12.01
N ASP A 44 -42.72 17.87 -11.68
CA ASP A 44 -41.70 17.32 -10.78
C ASP A 44 -40.98 16.07 -11.31
N THR A 45 -41.04 15.83 -12.62
CA THR A 45 -40.39 14.68 -13.25
C THR A 45 -38.94 15.00 -13.58
N ILE A 46 -38.02 14.10 -13.22
CA ILE A 46 -36.59 14.29 -13.48
C ILE A 46 -36.32 14.31 -14.98
N ILE A 47 -35.76 15.42 -15.45
CA ILE A 47 -35.14 15.55 -16.77
C ILE A 47 -33.65 15.20 -16.69
N ASN A 48 -32.94 15.63 -15.66
CA ASN A 48 -31.52 15.31 -15.44
C ASN A 48 -31.21 15.14 -13.94
N GLY A 49 -30.32 14.22 -13.60
CA GLY A 49 -29.83 14.03 -12.24
C GLY A 49 -30.36 12.78 -11.55
N HIS A 50 -30.83 11.76 -12.29
CA HIS A 50 -31.32 10.49 -11.70
C HIS A 50 -30.30 9.83 -10.77
N GLY A 51 -29.01 9.80 -11.13
CA GLY A 51 -27.97 9.25 -10.25
C GLY A 51 -27.82 10.05 -8.94
N ARG A 52 -28.01 11.38 -8.99
CA ARG A 52 -27.99 12.23 -7.80
C ARG A 52 -29.24 12.04 -6.93
N TYR A 53 -30.39 11.82 -7.55
CA TYR A 53 -31.62 11.42 -6.85
C TYR A 53 -31.43 10.10 -6.10
N GLU A 54 -30.91 9.08 -6.77
CA GLU A 54 -30.66 7.76 -6.16
C GLU A 54 -29.62 7.86 -5.03
N ALA A 55 -28.57 8.64 -5.22
CA ALA A 55 -27.60 8.95 -4.17
C ALA A 55 -28.25 9.66 -2.96
N ALA A 56 -29.16 10.62 -3.19
CA ALA A 56 -29.92 11.27 -2.12
C ALA A 56 -30.82 10.30 -1.35
N VAL A 57 -31.49 9.38 -2.06
CA VAL A 57 -32.30 8.32 -1.45
C VAL A 57 -31.42 7.43 -0.57
N GLN A 58 -30.26 7.02 -1.07
CA GLN A 58 -29.29 6.22 -0.31
C GLN A 58 -28.80 6.95 0.95
N LEU A 59 -28.56 8.26 0.85
CA LEU A 59 -28.14 9.11 1.97
C LEU A 59 -29.29 9.52 2.89
N LYS A 60 -30.54 9.19 2.57
CA LYS A 60 -31.76 9.58 3.31
C LYS A 60 -31.87 11.09 3.51
N LEU A 61 -31.60 11.87 2.45
CA LEU A 61 -31.78 13.32 2.50
C LEU A 61 -33.27 13.69 2.45
N ASP A 62 -33.68 14.65 3.29
CA ASP A 62 -35.08 15.11 3.32
C ASP A 62 -35.44 15.96 2.09
N SER A 63 -34.49 16.77 1.61
CA SER A 63 -34.68 17.65 0.45
C SER A 63 -33.40 17.81 -0.34
N VAL A 64 -33.55 18.17 -1.63
CA VAL A 64 -32.43 18.35 -2.56
C VAL A 64 -32.59 19.65 -3.37
N PRO A 65 -31.48 20.24 -3.87
CA PRO A 65 -31.56 21.39 -4.74
C PRO A 65 -32.07 20.97 -6.12
N VAL A 66 -33.02 21.74 -6.65
CA VAL A 66 -33.65 21.47 -7.95
C VAL A 66 -33.67 22.73 -8.81
N VAL A 67 -33.61 22.53 -10.12
CA VAL A 67 -33.90 23.55 -11.14
C VAL A 67 -35.12 23.09 -11.91
N ARG A 68 -36.20 23.87 -11.85
CA ARG A 68 -37.44 23.57 -12.60
C ARG A 68 -37.38 24.23 -13.97
N VAL A 69 -37.62 23.44 -15.00
CA VAL A 69 -37.60 23.88 -16.40
C VAL A 69 -39.01 23.74 -16.98
N THR A 70 -39.62 24.87 -17.34
CA THR A 70 -41.02 24.94 -17.79
C THR A 70 -41.19 25.34 -19.25
N HIS A 71 -40.10 25.60 -19.98
CA HIS A 71 -40.13 26.13 -21.35
C HIS A 71 -39.88 25.07 -22.44
N LEU A 72 -39.56 23.84 -22.06
CA LEU A 72 -39.25 22.75 -23.00
C LEU A 72 -40.50 21.95 -23.34
N SER A 73 -40.72 21.69 -24.62
CA SER A 73 -41.67 20.69 -25.11
C SER A 73 -41.23 19.27 -24.74
N GLU A 74 -42.13 18.29 -24.85
CA GLU A 74 -41.81 16.88 -24.57
C GLU A 74 -40.65 16.33 -25.42
N GLY A 75 -40.59 16.73 -26.69
CA GLY A 75 -39.50 16.37 -27.59
C GLY A 75 -38.16 16.98 -27.15
N GLU A 76 -38.16 18.24 -26.71
CA GLU A 76 -36.96 18.91 -26.20
C GLU A 76 -36.50 18.33 -24.86
N LYS A 77 -37.43 17.99 -23.95
CA LYS A 77 -37.12 17.28 -22.70
C LYS A 77 -36.44 15.94 -22.99
N ALA A 78 -36.93 15.19 -23.98
CA ALA A 78 -36.34 13.92 -24.40
C ALA A 78 -34.95 14.11 -25.02
N ALA A 79 -34.79 15.11 -25.89
CA ALA A 79 -33.50 15.46 -26.48
C ALA A 79 -32.48 15.87 -25.40
N TYR A 80 -32.88 16.68 -24.43
CA TYR A 80 -32.01 17.13 -23.35
C TYR A 80 -31.57 15.98 -22.43
N ARG A 81 -32.49 15.06 -22.09
CA ARG A 81 -32.17 13.81 -21.35
C ARG A 81 -31.03 13.04 -22.00
N ILE A 82 -31.03 12.93 -23.34
CA ILE A 82 -30.00 12.23 -24.11
C ILE A 82 -28.73 13.07 -24.19
N ALA A 83 -28.88 14.34 -24.57
CA ALA A 83 -27.77 15.25 -24.86
C ALA A 83 -26.86 15.44 -23.65
N ASP A 84 -27.41 15.72 -22.46
CA ASP A 84 -26.62 15.97 -21.26
C ASP A 84 -25.67 14.81 -20.93
N ASN A 85 -26.19 13.59 -21.00
CA ASN A 85 -25.43 12.38 -20.73
C ASN A 85 -24.42 12.06 -21.83
N LYS A 86 -24.83 12.21 -23.09
CA LYS A 86 -23.98 11.87 -24.23
C LYS A 86 -22.86 12.89 -24.42
N ILE A 87 -23.16 14.18 -24.36
CA ILE A 87 -22.17 15.26 -24.52
C ILE A 87 -21.11 15.19 -23.42
N ALA A 88 -21.51 14.98 -22.16
CA ALA A 88 -20.55 14.78 -21.06
C ALA A 88 -19.64 13.56 -21.28
N SER A 89 -20.14 12.49 -21.91
CA SER A 89 -19.32 11.30 -22.22
C SER A 89 -18.38 11.47 -23.42
N MET A 90 -18.48 12.57 -24.19
CA MET A 90 -17.61 12.82 -25.33
C MET A 90 -16.26 13.44 -24.93
N SER A 91 -16.18 14.05 -23.74
CA SER A 91 -14.92 14.61 -23.25
C SER A 91 -13.96 13.51 -22.79
N ALA A 92 -12.68 13.68 -23.08
CA ALA A 92 -11.60 12.87 -22.54
C ALA A 92 -10.78 13.67 -21.52
N TRP A 93 -10.17 12.98 -20.57
CA TRP A 93 -9.22 13.59 -19.65
C TRP A 93 -7.92 13.93 -20.37
N ASN A 94 -7.31 15.06 -20.01
CA ASN A 94 -5.97 15.39 -20.45
C ASN A 94 -4.96 14.61 -19.58
N SER A 95 -4.26 13.65 -20.19
CA SER A 95 -3.30 12.78 -19.49
C SER A 95 -2.10 13.51 -18.88
N MET A 96 -1.80 14.73 -19.33
CA MET A 96 -0.72 15.55 -18.77
C MET A 96 -1.16 16.38 -17.56
N LEU A 97 -2.45 16.72 -17.46
CA LEU A 97 -2.96 17.61 -16.40
C LEU A 97 -3.68 16.85 -15.29
N LEU A 98 -4.35 15.74 -15.63
CA LEU A 98 -5.09 14.93 -14.65
C LEU A 98 -4.24 14.41 -13.49
N PRO A 99 -2.98 13.93 -13.69
CA PRO A 99 -2.15 13.46 -12.58
C PRO A 99 -1.92 14.52 -11.51
N ALA A 100 -1.68 15.78 -11.90
CA ALA A 100 -1.45 16.87 -10.97
C ALA A 100 -2.68 17.15 -10.09
N GLU A 101 -3.88 17.17 -10.69
CA GLU A 101 -5.14 17.33 -9.95
C GLU A 101 -5.41 16.17 -8.99
N ILE A 102 -5.16 14.93 -9.42
CA ILE A 102 -5.31 13.75 -8.56
C ILE A 102 -4.32 13.79 -7.38
N SER A 103 -3.08 14.22 -7.61
CA SER A 103 -2.08 14.39 -6.55
C SER A 103 -2.53 15.41 -5.52
N LEU A 104 -3.07 16.56 -5.94
CA LEU A 104 -3.61 17.57 -5.03
C LEU A 104 -4.72 17.01 -4.12
N VAL A 105 -5.63 16.19 -4.68
CA VAL A 105 -6.69 15.53 -3.89
C VAL A 105 -6.09 14.57 -2.86
N ALA A 106 -5.11 13.77 -3.27
CA ALA A 106 -4.44 12.81 -2.39
C ALA A 106 -3.64 13.50 -1.27
N GLU A 107 -2.91 14.58 -1.58
CA GLU A 107 -2.14 15.38 -0.63
C GLU A 107 -3.03 16.09 0.39
N ALA A 108 -4.23 16.50 -0.02
CA ALA A 108 -5.25 17.04 0.88
C ALA A 108 -5.87 15.98 1.82
N GLY A 109 -5.49 14.71 1.69
CA GLY A 109 -6.05 13.61 2.48
C GLY A 109 -7.50 13.26 2.11
N ILE A 110 -7.97 13.71 0.94
CA ILE A 110 -9.32 13.44 0.46
C ILE A 110 -9.33 12.06 -0.21
N ASN A 111 -10.39 11.29 0.03
CA ASN A 111 -10.56 10.01 -0.65
C ASN A 111 -10.75 10.25 -2.16
N VAL A 112 -9.71 9.97 -2.94
CA VAL A 112 -9.70 10.09 -4.40
C VAL A 112 -10.86 9.36 -5.07
N GLU A 113 -11.42 8.31 -4.47
CA GLU A 113 -12.56 7.59 -5.04
C GLU A 113 -13.86 8.43 -5.11
N THR A 114 -13.95 9.55 -4.38
CA THR A 114 -15.08 10.49 -4.52
C THR A 114 -15.11 11.22 -5.85
N THR A 115 -14.01 11.20 -6.60
CA THR A 115 -13.90 11.77 -7.95
C THR A 115 -14.51 10.87 -9.02
N GLY A 116 -14.81 9.61 -8.69
CA GLY A 116 -15.30 8.59 -9.61
C GLY A 116 -14.21 7.67 -10.18
N PHE A 117 -12.92 7.96 -9.95
CA PHE A 117 -11.82 7.04 -10.23
C PHE A 117 -11.68 5.99 -9.13
N SER A 118 -11.46 4.73 -9.48
CA SER A 118 -11.09 3.70 -8.50
C SER A 118 -9.64 3.85 -8.03
N ALA A 119 -9.32 3.24 -6.88
CA ALA A 119 -7.94 3.21 -6.38
C ALA A 119 -6.92 2.69 -7.42
N ALA A 120 -7.27 1.66 -8.21
CA ALA A 120 -6.40 1.12 -9.25
C ALA A 120 -6.21 2.10 -10.43
N GLU A 121 -7.26 2.80 -10.85
CA GLU A 121 -7.16 3.84 -11.90
C GLU A 121 -6.29 5.00 -11.43
N VAL A 122 -6.44 5.44 -10.18
CA VAL A 122 -5.60 6.49 -9.59
C VAL A 122 -4.13 6.09 -9.57
N ASP A 123 -3.81 4.90 -9.08
CA ASP A 123 -2.44 4.41 -9.07
C ASP A 123 -1.87 4.32 -10.49
N PHE A 124 -2.67 3.85 -11.47
CA PHE A 124 -2.25 3.78 -12.87
C PHE A 124 -1.98 5.16 -13.50
N ILE A 125 -2.83 6.16 -13.24
CA ILE A 125 -2.65 7.53 -13.75
C ILE A 125 -1.36 8.15 -13.19
N LEU A 126 -1.10 7.97 -11.90
CA LEU A 126 0.08 8.52 -11.24
C LEU A 126 1.37 7.79 -11.64
N ASP A 127 1.32 6.46 -11.77
CA ASP A 127 2.46 5.64 -12.21
C ASP A 127 2.90 6.04 -13.63
N GLN A 128 1.98 6.21 -14.59
CA GLN A 128 2.31 6.66 -15.95
C GLN A 128 2.95 8.05 -15.99
N SER A 129 2.46 8.97 -15.15
CA SER A 129 3.02 10.32 -15.06
C SER A 129 4.46 10.26 -14.57
N ALA A 130 4.76 9.43 -13.57
CA ALA A 130 6.11 9.25 -13.05
C ALA A 130 7.05 8.66 -14.12
N GLU A 131 6.61 7.64 -14.86
CA GLU A 131 7.39 7.02 -15.95
C GLU A 131 7.68 7.98 -17.12
N SER A 132 6.80 8.95 -17.39
CA SER A 132 6.99 9.93 -18.47
C SER A 132 7.95 11.09 -18.17
N SER A 133 8.41 11.21 -16.91
CA SER A 133 9.13 12.38 -16.38
C SER A 133 10.67 12.29 -16.47
N GLY A 134 11.25 11.24 -17.05
CA GLY A 134 12.69 11.06 -17.16
C GLY A 134 13.06 9.66 -17.69
N PRO A 135 14.35 9.37 -17.95
CA PRO A 135 14.76 8.00 -18.33
C PRO A 135 14.34 7.02 -17.22
N ASP A 136 14.17 5.74 -17.55
CA ASP A 136 13.97 4.61 -16.63
C ASP A 136 15.03 4.61 -15.51
N VAL A 137 14.87 5.48 -14.54
CA VAL A 137 15.51 5.35 -13.24
C VAL A 137 14.51 4.50 -12.50
N GLU A 138 14.62 3.17 -12.65
CA GLU A 138 14.19 2.30 -11.56
C GLU A 138 14.76 2.96 -10.30
N PRO A 139 13.94 3.41 -9.33
CA PRO A 139 14.46 4.10 -8.16
C PRO A 139 15.55 3.19 -7.63
N GLU A 140 16.80 3.67 -7.71
CA GLU A 140 17.99 2.82 -7.63
C GLU A 140 17.76 1.78 -6.53
N ASP A 141 17.49 0.52 -6.93
CA ASP A 141 17.29 -0.55 -5.95
C ASP A 141 18.63 -0.81 -5.22
N ALA A 142 19.71 -0.22 -5.76
CA ALA A 142 21.04 -0.08 -5.18
C ALA A 142 20.97 0.42 -3.74
N LEU A 143 21.20 -0.51 -2.84
CA LEU A 143 21.33 -0.21 -1.42
C LEU A 143 22.59 0.65 -1.17
N PRO A 144 22.49 1.71 -0.34
CA PRO A 144 23.67 2.35 0.20
C PRO A 144 24.59 1.31 0.88
N GLN A 145 25.89 1.57 0.89
CA GLN A 145 26.82 0.71 1.64
C GLN A 145 26.50 0.78 3.14
N ILE A 146 26.51 -0.38 3.80
CA ILE A 146 26.42 -0.43 5.25
C ILE A 146 27.65 0.20 5.87
N GLN A 147 27.41 1.12 6.79
CA GLN A 147 28.46 1.63 7.66
C GLN A 147 28.58 0.73 8.90
N PRO A 148 29.81 0.41 9.35
CA PRO A 148 30.03 -0.55 10.43
C PRO A 148 29.58 -0.02 11.80
N ARG A 149 29.47 1.30 11.97
CA ARG A 149 28.98 1.94 13.19
C ARG A 149 27.58 2.48 12.93
N ALA A 150 26.65 2.11 13.82
CA ALA A 150 25.30 2.67 13.79
C ALA A 150 25.23 3.97 14.59
N VAL A 151 24.52 4.93 14.03
CA VAL A 151 24.10 6.18 14.63
C VAL A 151 22.83 5.97 15.48
N THR A 152 21.91 5.12 14.97
CA THR A 152 20.68 4.77 15.67
C THR A 152 20.95 4.01 16.98
N ARG A 153 20.11 4.27 17.99
CA ARG A 153 20.09 3.52 19.25
C ARG A 153 18.81 2.69 19.39
N VAL A 154 18.90 1.58 20.13
CA VAL A 154 17.72 0.76 20.47
C VAL A 154 16.69 1.62 21.22
N GLY A 155 15.42 1.51 20.82
CA GLY A 155 14.31 2.32 21.30
C GLY A 155 14.12 3.64 20.54
N GLN A 156 15.08 4.07 19.71
CA GLN A 156 14.96 5.32 18.96
C GLN A 156 14.01 5.16 17.77
N THR A 157 13.30 6.25 17.44
CA THR A 157 12.41 6.33 16.28
C THR A 157 12.81 7.49 15.39
N TRP A 158 12.93 7.25 14.10
CA TRP A 158 13.16 8.26 13.08
C TRP A 158 11.85 8.56 12.35
N ALA A 159 11.56 9.84 12.15
CA ALA A 159 10.53 10.33 11.24
C ALA A 159 11.16 10.62 9.86
N LEU A 160 10.61 10.00 8.82
CA LEU A 160 11.07 10.10 7.44
C LEU A 160 9.91 10.66 6.60
N GLY A 161 9.71 11.97 6.66
CA GLY A 161 8.52 12.62 6.12
C GLY A 161 7.24 12.03 6.74
N LYS A 162 6.43 11.34 5.92
CA LYS A 162 5.19 10.66 6.35
C LYS A 162 5.42 9.27 6.97
N HIS A 163 6.64 8.73 6.87
CA HIS A 163 7.03 7.41 7.34
C HIS A 163 7.66 7.48 8.74
N ARG A 164 7.72 6.32 9.43
CA ARG A 164 8.49 6.15 10.66
C ARG A 164 9.21 4.82 10.64
N ILE A 165 10.40 4.77 11.24
CA ILE A 165 11.12 3.53 11.56
C ILE A 165 11.61 3.58 13.01
N MET A 166 11.43 2.49 13.75
CA MET A 166 11.89 2.34 15.13
C MET A 166 12.92 1.21 15.26
N CYS A 167 13.96 1.43 16.05
CA CYS A 167 14.90 0.37 16.39
C CYS A 167 14.39 -0.45 17.58
N ALA A 168 13.78 -1.62 17.35
CA ALA A 168 13.20 -2.44 18.42
C ALA A 168 12.94 -3.89 17.96
N ASP A 169 12.58 -4.75 18.93
CA ASP A 169 12.18 -6.14 18.67
C ASP A 169 10.69 -6.20 18.28
N ALA A 170 10.39 -6.84 17.15
CA ALA A 170 9.04 -7.10 16.65
C ALA A 170 8.08 -7.76 17.66
N ARG A 171 8.63 -8.44 18.66
CA ARG A 171 7.88 -9.16 19.70
C ARG A 171 7.50 -8.28 20.88
N ASP A 172 8.04 -7.07 21.01
CA ASP A 172 7.68 -6.14 22.08
C ASP A 172 6.41 -5.34 21.70
N PRO A 173 5.23 -5.66 22.28
CA PRO A 173 4.00 -4.95 21.94
C PRO A 173 4.02 -3.48 22.36
N MET A 174 4.81 -3.10 23.36
CA MET A 174 4.93 -1.71 23.81
C MET A 174 5.72 -0.89 22.81
N ALA A 175 6.77 -1.45 22.23
CA ALA A 175 7.51 -0.82 21.14
C ALA A 175 6.61 -0.62 19.91
N VAL A 176 5.82 -1.64 19.53
CA VAL A 176 4.89 -1.50 18.40
C VAL A 176 3.82 -0.44 18.69
N CYS A 177 3.31 -0.39 19.91
CA CYS A 177 2.40 0.66 20.36
C CYS A 177 3.02 2.06 20.23
N SER A 178 4.29 2.22 20.62
CA SER A 178 5.01 3.49 20.51
C SER A 178 5.21 3.93 19.06
N LEU A 179 5.56 2.99 18.17
CA LEU A 179 5.74 3.23 16.73
C LEU A 179 4.43 3.69 16.08
N MET A 180 3.32 3.03 16.41
CA MET A 180 2.00 3.24 15.80
C MET A 180 1.26 4.45 16.39
N GLY A 181 1.44 4.73 17.69
CA GLY A 181 0.63 5.71 18.40
C GLY A 181 -0.85 5.30 18.40
N GLU A 182 -1.74 6.22 18.01
CA GLU A 182 -3.18 5.95 17.88
C GLU A 182 -3.59 5.40 16.50
N GLU A 183 -2.63 5.24 15.58
CA GLU A 183 -2.92 4.81 14.22
C GLU A 183 -3.01 3.28 14.10
N THR A 184 -3.76 2.80 13.09
CA THR A 184 -3.83 1.37 12.75
C THR A 184 -3.48 1.14 11.29
N ALA A 185 -2.78 0.04 11.00
CA ALA A 185 -2.36 -0.30 9.65
C ALA A 185 -3.47 -0.98 8.83
N ARG A 186 -3.58 -0.64 7.54
CA ARG A 186 -4.50 -1.31 6.60
C ARG A 186 -3.96 -2.68 6.21
N MET A 187 -2.64 -2.82 6.17
CA MET A 187 -1.97 -4.04 5.78
C MET A 187 -0.62 -4.15 6.49
N ALA A 188 -0.06 -5.36 6.47
CA ALA A 188 1.34 -5.56 6.79
C ALA A 188 2.07 -6.28 5.67
N PHE A 189 3.36 -6.01 5.56
CA PHE A 189 4.29 -6.79 4.76
C PHE A 189 5.47 -7.13 5.66
N ALA A 190 5.78 -8.41 5.81
CA ALA A 190 6.84 -8.86 6.72
C ALA A 190 7.72 -9.89 6.01
N ASP A 191 9.02 -9.63 5.95
CA ASP A 191 10.03 -10.61 5.58
C ASP A 191 10.71 -11.11 6.86
N VAL A 192 10.07 -12.07 7.52
CA VAL A 192 10.59 -12.63 8.78
C VAL A 192 11.93 -13.34 8.55
N PRO A 193 12.83 -13.43 9.55
CA PRO A 193 14.00 -14.28 9.44
C PRO A 193 13.59 -15.76 9.32
N TYR A 194 14.28 -16.53 8.48
CA TYR A 194 13.88 -17.92 8.15
C TYR A 194 14.51 -18.97 9.06
N ASN A 195 15.16 -18.60 10.16
CA ASN A 195 15.85 -19.55 11.03
C ASN A 195 16.86 -20.43 10.28
N VAL A 196 17.61 -19.81 9.38
CA VAL A 196 18.71 -20.42 8.61
C VAL A 196 19.94 -19.57 8.83
N LYS A 197 21.09 -20.21 9.06
CA LYS A 197 22.38 -19.52 9.14
C LYS A 197 22.67 -18.74 7.87
N ILE A 198 23.26 -17.56 7.98
CA ILE A 198 23.67 -16.76 6.83
C ILE A 198 24.93 -17.36 6.21
N ASP A 199 25.94 -17.69 7.02
CA ASP A 199 27.19 -18.28 6.56
C ASP A 199 26.96 -19.62 5.85
N GLY A 200 27.36 -19.70 4.58
CA GLY A 200 27.24 -20.88 3.73
C GLY A 200 25.87 -21.14 3.08
N PHE A 201 24.80 -20.40 3.44
CA PHE A 201 23.45 -20.62 2.88
C PHE A 201 22.83 -19.40 2.20
N ALA A 202 23.06 -18.17 2.71
CA ALA A 202 22.48 -16.95 2.14
C ALA A 202 23.46 -16.16 1.25
N VAL A 203 24.77 -16.30 1.50
CA VAL A 203 25.84 -15.61 0.76
C VAL A 203 26.66 -16.62 -0.04
N GLY A 204 26.98 -16.31 -1.30
CA GLY A 204 27.86 -17.16 -2.12
C GLY A 204 29.28 -17.23 -1.56
N ALA A 205 30.11 -18.14 -2.09
CA ALA A 205 31.52 -18.31 -1.70
C ALA A 205 32.46 -17.12 -2.09
N GLY A 206 31.90 -15.92 -2.28
CA GLY A 206 32.62 -14.70 -2.62
C GLY A 206 33.30 -14.04 -1.41
N ALA A 207 33.95 -12.91 -1.64
CA ALA A 207 34.70 -12.18 -0.61
C ALA A 207 33.81 -11.48 0.44
N THR A 208 32.55 -11.21 0.10
CA THR A 208 31.62 -10.50 0.98
C THR A 208 31.01 -11.44 2.01
N LYS A 209 31.20 -11.14 3.30
CA LYS A 209 30.61 -11.87 4.43
C LYS A 209 29.62 -10.96 5.13
N HIS A 210 28.41 -11.46 5.36
CA HIS A 210 27.41 -10.78 6.17
C HIS A 210 27.45 -11.27 7.61
N ALA A 211 27.13 -10.39 8.56
CA ALA A 211 26.86 -10.82 9.93
C ALA A 211 25.61 -11.70 9.96
N GLU A 212 25.52 -12.61 10.94
CA GLU A 212 24.30 -13.37 11.21
C GLU A 212 23.15 -12.42 11.62
N PHE A 213 21.91 -12.83 11.38
CA PHE A 213 20.76 -12.07 11.85
C PHE A 213 20.77 -12.00 13.38
N ALA A 214 20.21 -10.92 13.95
CA ALA A 214 20.16 -10.74 15.40
C ALA A 214 19.42 -11.88 16.13
N MET A 215 18.50 -12.57 15.43
CA MET A 215 17.75 -13.73 15.90
C MET A 215 17.21 -14.53 14.72
N ALA A 216 16.82 -15.79 14.98
CA ALA A 216 16.33 -16.75 14.00
C ALA A 216 17.30 -16.86 12.80
N SER A 217 18.56 -17.16 13.14
CA SER A 217 19.66 -17.48 12.23
C SER A 217 20.09 -18.96 12.38
N GLY A 218 19.13 -19.85 12.64
CA GLY A 218 19.34 -21.30 12.74
C GLY A 218 19.52 -21.85 14.16
N GLU A 219 19.38 -21.02 15.18
CA GLU A 219 19.50 -21.41 16.58
C GLU A 219 18.20 -21.93 17.20
N MET A 220 17.04 -21.66 16.60
CA MET A 220 15.74 -22.03 17.18
C MET A 220 15.29 -23.44 16.77
N SER A 221 14.70 -24.19 17.70
CA SER A 221 13.94 -25.40 17.38
C SER A 221 12.64 -25.05 16.62
N LYS A 222 11.96 -26.07 16.06
CA LYS A 222 10.65 -25.89 15.40
C LYS A 222 9.63 -25.19 16.31
N ASP A 223 9.55 -25.58 17.59
CA ASP A 223 8.61 -25.00 18.55
C ASP A 223 8.99 -23.59 18.96
N GLN A 224 10.29 -23.33 19.15
CA GLN A 224 10.81 -21.98 19.46
C GLN A 224 10.54 -21.03 18.30
N PHE A 225 10.80 -21.48 17.06
CA PHE A 225 10.56 -20.67 15.88
C PHE A 225 9.06 -20.45 15.61
N THR A 226 8.22 -21.46 15.84
CA THR A 226 6.76 -21.30 15.78
C THR A 226 6.27 -20.28 16.82
N THR A 227 6.80 -20.31 18.04
CA THR A 227 6.48 -19.34 19.10
C THR A 227 6.92 -17.92 18.73
N PHE A 228 8.14 -17.80 18.18
CA PHE A 228 8.67 -16.55 17.64
C PHE A 228 7.71 -15.95 16.60
N LEU A 229 7.36 -16.73 15.56
CA LEU A 229 6.44 -16.30 14.51
C LEU A 229 5.06 -15.96 15.06
N SER A 230 4.53 -16.77 15.99
CA SER A 230 3.20 -16.55 16.57
C SER A 230 3.12 -15.18 17.28
N THR A 231 4.14 -14.87 18.09
CA THR A 231 4.21 -13.60 18.83
C THR A 231 4.31 -12.41 17.88
N SER A 232 5.16 -12.51 16.85
CA SER A 232 5.30 -11.44 15.85
C SER A 232 4.04 -11.23 15.01
N LEU A 233 3.36 -12.31 14.61
CA LEU A 233 2.09 -12.22 13.87
C LEU A 233 0.94 -11.68 14.72
N GLU A 234 0.91 -12.01 16.01
CA GLU A 234 -0.06 -11.45 16.95
C GLU A 234 0.13 -9.92 17.06
N ASN A 235 1.37 -9.46 17.23
CA ASN A 235 1.68 -8.02 17.25
C ASN A 235 1.29 -7.35 15.92
N LEU A 236 1.69 -7.90 14.76
CA LEU A 236 1.26 -7.38 13.47
C LEU A 236 -0.27 -7.29 13.37
N GLY A 237 -0.98 -8.36 13.75
CA GLY A 237 -2.43 -8.41 13.67
C GLY A 237 -3.15 -7.46 14.63
N ASN A 238 -2.58 -7.20 15.81
CA ASN A 238 -3.17 -6.33 16.83
C ASN A 238 -3.10 -4.84 16.47
N PHE A 239 -2.09 -4.43 15.68
CA PHE A 239 -1.95 -3.04 15.21
C PHE A 239 -2.47 -2.83 13.78
N CYS A 240 -3.14 -3.84 13.22
CA CYS A 240 -3.87 -3.76 11.97
C CYS A 240 -5.39 -3.62 12.19
N CYS A 241 -6.07 -2.85 11.35
CA CYS A 241 -7.52 -2.71 11.43
C CYS A 241 -8.26 -3.97 10.92
N ASP A 242 -9.52 -4.16 11.33
CA ASP A 242 -10.33 -5.31 10.90
C ASP A 242 -10.43 -5.37 9.35
N GLY A 243 -10.27 -6.57 8.80
CA GLY A 243 -10.16 -6.82 7.36
C GLY A 243 -8.76 -6.64 6.77
N ALA A 244 -7.73 -6.35 7.56
CA ALA A 244 -6.38 -6.08 7.05
C ALA A 244 -5.76 -7.34 6.47
N VAL A 245 -4.93 -7.16 5.42
CA VAL A 245 -4.18 -8.25 4.81
C VAL A 245 -2.71 -8.16 5.24
N LEU A 246 -2.18 -9.26 5.74
CA LEU A 246 -0.80 -9.39 6.18
C LEU A 246 -0.09 -10.35 5.21
N PHE A 247 0.89 -9.85 4.47
CA PHE A 247 1.76 -10.64 3.63
C PHE A 247 3.02 -11.03 4.40
N VAL A 248 3.28 -12.32 4.54
CA VAL A 248 4.42 -12.82 5.32
C VAL A 248 5.26 -13.74 4.45
N CYS A 249 6.48 -13.32 4.14
CA CYS A 249 7.43 -14.07 3.32
C CYS A 249 8.08 -15.18 4.14
N ILE A 250 8.26 -16.36 3.55
CA ILE A 250 8.93 -17.48 4.19
C ILE A 250 9.53 -18.43 3.15
N ASP A 251 10.51 -19.22 3.56
CA ASP A 251 10.94 -20.41 2.83
C ASP A 251 9.96 -21.59 3.02
N TRP A 252 9.84 -22.42 1.99
CA TRP A 252 8.97 -23.62 1.98
C TRP A 252 9.23 -24.58 3.15
N ARG A 253 10.44 -24.61 3.71
CA ARG A 253 10.80 -25.44 4.87
C ARG A 253 10.01 -25.11 6.13
N HIS A 254 9.49 -23.89 6.24
CA HIS A 254 8.76 -23.41 7.41
C HIS A 254 7.26 -23.20 7.15
N ILE A 255 6.71 -23.93 6.17
CA ILE A 255 5.28 -23.88 5.84
C ILE A 255 4.41 -24.29 7.04
N ASP A 256 4.87 -25.26 7.84
CA ASP A 256 4.13 -25.75 9.02
C ASP A 256 4.15 -24.71 10.14
N GLU A 257 5.33 -24.18 10.46
CA GLU A 257 5.55 -23.21 11.54
C GLU A 257 4.77 -21.93 11.28
N LEU A 258 4.83 -21.39 10.05
CA LEU A 258 4.10 -20.17 9.72
C LEU A 258 2.58 -20.41 9.65
N SER A 259 2.14 -21.58 9.17
CA SER A 259 0.72 -21.95 9.18
C SER A 259 0.18 -22.08 10.60
N ALA A 260 0.95 -22.67 11.52
CA ALA A 260 0.59 -22.79 12.92
C ALA A 260 0.56 -21.42 13.61
N ALA A 261 1.57 -20.58 13.36
CA ALA A 261 1.65 -19.23 13.90
C ALA A 261 0.48 -18.35 13.46
N GLY A 262 0.10 -18.38 12.18
CA GLY A 262 -1.05 -17.62 11.68
C GLY A 262 -2.36 -18.02 12.35
N LYS A 263 -2.56 -19.33 12.60
CA LYS A 263 -3.72 -19.83 13.34
C LYS A 263 -3.71 -19.37 14.80
N ALA A 264 -2.56 -19.45 15.48
CA ALA A 264 -2.40 -19.02 16.86
C ALA A 264 -2.68 -17.50 17.03
N ALA A 265 -2.25 -16.68 16.05
CA ALA A 265 -2.52 -15.25 16.00
C ALA A 265 -3.95 -14.87 15.56
N ASN A 266 -4.88 -15.85 15.45
CA ASN A 266 -6.26 -15.66 14.97
C ASN A 266 -6.36 -14.99 13.60
N LEU A 267 -5.44 -15.33 12.69
CA LEU A 267 -5.42 -14.86 11.32
C LEU A 267 -6.01 -15.91 10.38
N LYS A 268 -6.85 -15.47 9.45
CA LYS A 268 -7.43 -16.34 8.41
C LYS A 268 -6.51 -16.37 7.19
N LEU A 269 -5.99 -17.54 6.82
CA LEU A 269 -5.27 -17.69 5.56
C LEU A 269 -6.23 -17.46 4.38
N LEU A 270 -5.94 -16.48 3.54
CA LEU A 270 -6.69 -16.18 2.31
C LEU A 270 -6.11 -16.95 1.12
N ASN A 271 -4.79 -16.92 0.98
CA ASN A 271 -4.10 -17.52 -0.15
C ASN A 271 -2.64 -17.80 0.22
N LEU A 272 -2.03 -18.71 -0.54
CA LEU A 272 -0.59 -18.95 -0.56
C LEU A 272 -0.06 -18.47 -1.91
N ILE A 273 0.83 -17.48 -1.86
CA ILE A 273 1.45 -16.89 -3.03
C ILE A 273 2.83 -17.52 -3.22
N VAL A 274 3.17 -17.84 -4.47
CA VAL A 274 4.50 -18.28 -4.87
C VAL A 274 5.19 -17.13 -5.57
N TRP A 275 6.23 -16.58 -4.95
CA TRP A 275 7.14 -15.67 -5.65
C TRP A 275 8.10 -16.49 -6.50
N ALA A 276 7.85 -16.54 -7.81
CA ALA A 276 8.73 -17.15 -8.79
C ALA A 276 9.86 -16.18 -9.15
N LYS A 277 11.08 -16.55 -8.76
CA LYS A 277 12.30 -15.78 -9.04
C LYS A 277 12.80 -16.07 -10.46
N THR A 278 13.66 -15.23 -11.02
CA THR A 278 14.27 -15.52 -12.34
C THR A 278 15.26 -16.67 -12.30
N ASN A 279 16.07 -16.75 -11.23
CA ASN A 279 17.14 -17.73 -11.09
C ASN A 279 16.97 -18.56 -9.81
N GLY A 280 17.42 -19.81 -9.85
CA GLY A 280 17.50 -20.64 -8.65
C GLY A 280 18.63 -20.19 -7.72
N GLY A 281 18.41 -20.30 -6.41
CA GLY A 281 19.42 -20.03 -5.38
C GLY A 281 20.61 -21.01 -5.42
N MET A 282 21.52 -20.86 -4.46
CA MET A 282 22.68 -21.75 -4.31
C MET A 282 22.26 -23.16 -3.83
N GLY A 283 23.13 -24.16 -4.05
CA GLY A 283 22.92 -25.55 -3.59
C GLY A 283 22.93 -26.59 -4.72
N THR A 284 22.83 -27.86 -4.33
CA THR A 284 22.76 -29.03 -5.22
C THR A 284 21.34 -29.65 -5.18
N PHE A 285 21.01 -30.50 -6.16
CA PHE A 285 19.66 -31.05 -6.39
C PHE A 285 18.63 -30.02 -6.90
N TYR A 286 17.38 -30.01 -6.42
CA TYR A 286 16.38 -29.04 -6.82
C TYR A 286 16.64 -27.68 -6.17
N ARG A 287 17.36 -26.82 -6.90
CA ARG A 287 17.64 -25.44 -6.48
C ARG A 287 16.35 -24.65 -6.39
N SER A 288 16.06 -24.09 -5.21
CA SER A 288 14.85 -23.28 -5.03
C SER A 288 14.89 -22.04 -5.92
N ARG A 289 13.88 -21.90 -6.77
CA ARG A 289 13.61 -20.71 -7.61
C ARG A 289 12.38 -19.96 -7.11
N HIS A 290 11.96 -20.19 -5.87
CA HIS A 290 10.82 -19.51 -5.32
C HIS A 290 10.96 -19.22 -3.82
N GLU A 291 10.14 -18.30 -3.36
CA GLU A 291 9.78 -18.13 -1.95
C GLU A 291 8.25 -18.18 -1.84
N LEU A 292 7.76 -18.43 -0.63
CA LEU A 292 6.34 -18.43 -0.34
C LEU A 292 5.96 -17.14 0.37
N ILE A 293 4.77 -16.63 0.09
CA ILE A 293 4.19 -15.48 0.77
C ILE A 293 2.80 -15.88 1.23
N PHE A 294 2.60 -15.92 2.55
CA PHE A 294 1.28 -16.18 3.13
C PHE A 294 0.48 -14.87 3.12
N ALA A 295 -0.72 -14.90 2.55
CA ALA A 295 -1.67 -13.79 2.64
C ALA A 295 -2.70 -14.11 3.71
N PHE A 296 -2.52 -13.51 4.89
CA PHE A 296 -3.43 -13.65 6.03
C PHE A 296 -4.40 -12.48 6.10
N LYS A 297 -5.62 -12.71 6.62
CA LYS A 297 -6.59 -11.66 6.94
C LYS A 297 -6.80 -11.57 8.45
N LYS A 298 -6.73 -10.35 8.98
CA LYS A 298 -7.17 -10.03 10.34
C LYS A 298 -8.69 -9.87 10.40
N GLY A 299 -9.32 -10.55 11.35
CA GLY A 299 -10.72 -10.36 11.71
C GLY A 299 -11.75 -10.71 10.62
N ASN A 300 -12.95 -10.14 10.75
CA ASN A 300 -14.14 -10.55 10.02
C ASN A 300 -14.56 -9.58 8.93
N ALA A 301 -14.21 -8.30 9.02
CA ALA A 301 -14.54 -7.33 7.98
C ALA A 301 -13.99 -7.75 6.60
N PRO A 302 -14.65 -7.32 5.51
CA PRO A 302 -14.12 -7.51 4.16
C PRO A 302 -12.73 -6.88 4.03
N HIS A 303 -11.83 -7.56 3.30
CA HIS A 303 -10.55 -6.97 2.94
C HIS A 303 -10.72 -6.07 1.71
N VAL A 304 -9.80 -5.11 1.56
CA VAL A 304 -9.71 -4.32 0.34
C VAL A 304 -9.14 -5.19 -0.78
N ASN A 305 -9.78 -5.12 -1.95
CA ASN A 305 -9.29 -5.70 -3.20
C ASN A 305 -9.41 -4.63 -4.29
N THR A 306 -8.28 -4.04 -4.69
CA THR A 306 -8.27 -2.92 -5.66
C THR A 306 -8.20 -3.39 -7.11
N PHE A 307 -7.74 -4.61 -7.37
CA PHE A 307 -7.52 -5.13 -8.72
C PHE A 307 -8.71 -5.95 -9.26
N GLY A 308 -9.56 -6.49 -8.39
CA GLY A 308 -10.77 -7.24 -8.78
C GLY A 308 -10.44 -8.41 -9.72
N LEU A 309 -11.12 -8.46 -10.87
CA LEU A 309 -10.84 -9.42 -11.95
C LEU A 309 -10.00 -8.82 -13.10
N GLY A 310 -9.29 -7.71 -12.87
CA GLY A 310 -8.50 -7.03 -13.90
C GLY A 310 -9.15 -5.76 -14.48
N GLU A 311 -10.31 -5.37 -13.97
CA GLU A 311 -11.15 -4.29 -14.52
C GLU A 311 -10.46 -2.91 -14.52
N GLY A 312 -9.47 -2.70 -13.63
CA GLY A 312 -8.67 -1.47 -13.53
C GLY A 312 -7.28 -1.57 -14.15
N GLY A 313 -7.06 -2.49 -15.09
CA GLY A 313 -5.76 -2.69 -15.76
C GLY A 313 -4.70 -3.43 -14.93
N ARG A 314 -4.97 -3.68 -13.64
CA ARG A 314 -4.14 -4.52 -12.77
C ARG A 314 -4.75 -5.91 -12.68
N TYR A 315 -4.05 -6.93 -13.18
CA TYR A 315 -4.44 -8.34 -13.06
C TYR A 315 -3.44 -9.06 -12.14
N ARG A 316 -3.94 -9.83 -11.17
CA ARG A 316 -3.11 -10.52 -10.16
C ARG A 316 -3.50 -11.98 -10.07
N THR A 317 -2.48 -12.83 -9.92
CA THR A 317 -2.64 -14.24 -9.56
C THR A 317 -1.83 -14.55 -8.30
N ASN A 318 -1.94 -15.77 -7.78
CA ASN A 318 -1.11 -16.22 -6.65
C ASN A 318 0.29 -16.71 -7.07
N VAL A 319 0.67 -16.55 -8.34
CA VAL A 319 2.06 -16.69 -8.79
C VAL A 319 2.58 -15.30 -9.16
N TRP A 320 3.63 -14.88 -8.48
CA TRP A 320 4.23 -13.56 -8.64
C TRP A 320 5.59 -13.71 -9.31
N ASP A 321 5.71 -13.21 -10.53
CA ASP A 321 6.97 -13.25 -11.28
C ASP A 321 7.75 -11.96 -11.07
N TYR A 322 8.77 -12.00 -10.20
CA TYR A 322 9.68 -10.87 -9.97
C TYR A 322 11.12 -11.36 -9.90
N ARG A 323 12.08 -10.53 -10.35
CA ARG A 323 13.51 -10.84 -10.25
C ARG A 323 13.91 -10.91 -8.78
N GLY A 324 14.76 -11.87 -8.41
CA GLY A 324 15.39 -11.90 -7.08
C GLY A 324 16.71 -11.14 -7.08
N ALA A 325 17.23 -10.77 -5.90
CA ALA A 325 18.50 -10.05 -5.74
C ALA A 325 19.71 -10.76 -6.39
N ASN A 326 19.66 -12.09 -6.54
CA ASN A 326 20.69 -12.89 -7.22
C ASN A 326 20.59 -12.86 -8.77
N ALA A 327 19.65 -12.11 -9.35
CA ALA A 327 19.57 -11.94 -10.80
C ALA A 327 20.79 -11.15 -11.32
N PHE A 328 21.35 -11.55 -12.46
CA PHE A 328 22.41 -10.77 -13.11
C PHE A 328 21.84 -9.40 -13.52
N GLY A 329 22.48 -8.33 -13.05
CA GLY A 329 22.08 -6.95 -13.27
C GLY A 329 23.14 -5.98 -12.74
N PRO A 330 23.05 -4.69 -13.09
CA PRO A 330 24.08 -3.70 -12.74
C PRO A 330 24.24 -3.47 -11.23
N THR A 331 23.18 -3.62 -10.44
CA THR A 331 23.19 -3.39 -8.97
C THR A 331 23.44 -4.66 -8.15
N ARG A 332 23.55 -5.83 -8.80
CA ARG A 332 23.57 -7.14 -8.13
C ARG A 332 24.62 -7.21 -7.01
N ASP A 333 25.85 -6.81 -7.31
CA ASP A 333 26.96 -6.95 -6.37
C ASP A 333 26.86 -5.97 -5.19
N GLU A 334 26.24 -4.79 -5.41
CA GLU A 334 25.97 -3.79 -4.36
C GLU A 334 24.83 -4.25 -3.44
N ASP A 335 23.73 -4.74 -4.00
CA ASP A 335 22.58 -5.24 -3.23
C ASP A 335 22.97 -6.45 -2.37
N LEU A 336 23.71 -7.38 -2.96
CA LEU A 336 24.26 -8.55 -2.27
C LEU A 336 25.35 -8.19 -1.26
N ALA A 337 25.97 -7.01 -1.35
CA ALA A 337 26.95 -6.55 -0.37
C ALA A 337 26.32 -5.82 0.82
N SER A 338 25.16 -5.20 0.61
CA SER A 338 24.49 -4.38 1.62
C SER A 338 23.42 -5.11 2.42
N HIS A 339 22.75 -6.14 1.89
CA HIS A 339 21.85 -6.97 2.72
C HIS A 339 21.71 -8.40 2.15
N PRO A 340 21.72 -9.45 2.98
CA PRO A 340 21.70 -10.84 2.51
C PRO A 340 20.39 -11.22 1.78
N THR A 341 19.27 -10.57 2.11
CA THR A 341 17.93 -10.91 1.59
C THR A 341 17.10 -9.68 1.19
N VAL A 342 17.46 -9.01 0.10
CA VAL A 342 16.66 -7.86 -0.39
C VAL A 342 15.44 -8.35 -1.16
N LYS A 343 14.26 -7.90 -0.75
CA LYS A 343 13.02 -8.05 -1.54
C LYS A 343 12.92 -6.94 -2.59
N PRO A 344 12.44 -7.23 -3.81
CA PRO A 344 12.25 -6.19 -4.84
C PRO A 344 11.19 -5.18 -4.42
N ALA A 345 11.54 -3.89 -4.45
CA ALA A 345 10.61 -2.82 -4.06
C ALA A 345 9.32 -2.83 -4.88
N ARG A 346 9.40 -3.11 -6.18
CA ARG A 346 8.23 -3.20 -7.07
C ARG A 346 7.25 -4.31 -6.68
N MET A 347 7.75 -5.47 -6.24
CA MET A 347 6.90 -6.57 -5.78
C MET A 347 6.09 -6.15 -4.55
N VAL A 348 6.76 -5.52 -3.59
CA VAL A 348 6.13 -5.02 -2.36
C VAL A 348 5.17 -3.87 -2.68
N ALA A 349 5.53 -2.97 -3.60
CA ALA A 349 4.66 -1.89 -4.06
C ALA A 349 3.37 -2.40 -4.71
N ASP A 350 3.45 -3.45 -5.52
CA ASP A 350 2.27 -4.09 -6.09
C ASP A 350 1.39 -4.75 -5.03
N ALA A 351 2.00 -5.46 -4.07
CA ALA A 351 1.28 -6.01 -2.92
C ALA A 351 0.59 -4.92 -2.09
N ILE A 352 1.25 -3.76 -1.92
CA ILE A 352 0.67 -2.60 -1.25
C ILE A 352 -0.56 -2.09 -1.99
N LYS A 353 -0.45 -1.86 -3.30
CA LYS A 353 -1.56 -1.38 -4.12
C LYS A 353 -2.74 -2.35 -4.14
N ASP A 354 -2.50 -3.66 -4.04
CA ASP A 354 -3.54 -4.70 -4.12
C ASP A 354 -4.58 -4.61 -2.98
N VAL A 355 -4.17 -4.19 -1.79
CA VAL A 355 -4.97 -4.28 -0.56
C VAL A 355 -5.02 -2.97 0.25
N SER A 356 -4.56 -1.86 -0.34
CA SER A 356 -4.58 -0.54 0.32
C SER A 356 -4.82 0.61 -0.66
N ARG A 357 -5.22 1.75 -0.11
CA ARG A 357 -5.38 3.04 -0.77
C ARG A 357 -4.24 3.98 -0.39
N ARG A 358 -4.05 5.04 -1.19
CA ARG A 358 -3.10 6.11 -0.88
C ARG A 358 -3.37 6.73 0.50
N GLY A 359 -2.30 7.10 1.19
CA GLY A 359 -2.35 7.61 2.56
C GLY A 359 -2.58 6.56 3.66
N GLU A 360 -3.05 5.35 3.33
CA GLU A 360 -3.19 4.27 4.33
C GLU A 360 -1.82 3.76 4.80
N ILE A 361 -1.81 3.13 5.99
CA ILE A 361 -0.59 2.67 6.65
C ILE A 361 -0.26 1.23 6.28
N VAL A 362 1.01 0.99 5.98
CA VAL A 362 1.67 -0.31 5.82
C VAL A 362 2.59 -0.54 7.02
N LEU A 363 2.35 -1.61 7.77
CA LEU A 363 3.17 -2.02 8.90
C LEU A 363 4.19 -3.08 8.48
N ASP A 364 5.42 -2.95 8.93
CA ASP A 364 6.46 -3.97 8.76
C ASP A 364 7.30 -4.02 10.04
N LEU A 365 7.29 -5.15 10.73
CA LEU A 365 8.08 -5.32 11.96
C LEU A 365 9.47 -5.92 11.72
N PHE A 366 9.83 -6.16 10.46
CA PHE A 366 11.09 -6.75 10.01
C PHE A 366 11.68 -5.90 8.88
N GLY A 367 11.92 -4.63 9.20
CA GLY A 367 12.20 -3.57 8.23
C GLY A 367 13.44 -3.81 7.37
N GLY A 368 14.47 -4.51 7.88
CA GLY A 368 15.66 -4.91 7.14
C GLY A 368 16.29 -3.75 6.37
N SER A 369 16.46 -3.93 5.06
CA SER A 369 17.01 -2.91 4.15
C SER A 369 16.02 -1.81 3.73
N GLY A 370 14.83 -1.77 4.33
CA GLY A 370 13.85 -0.70 4.13
C GLY A 370 12.99 -0.85 2.88
N THR A 371 12.93 -2.03 2.24
CA THR A 371 12.16 -2.24 1.01
C THR A 371 10.69 -1.83 1.17
N THR A 372 10.04 -2.18 2.28
CA THR A 372 8.64 -1.80 2.53
C THR A 372 8.46 -0.29 2.63
N LEU A 373 9.44 0.44 3.17
CA LEU A 373 9.40 1.89 3.27
C LEU A 373 9.51 2.54 1.88
N ILE A 374 10.46 2.09 1.06
CA ILE A 374 10.61 2.58 -0.33
C ILE A 374 9.36 2.26 -1.15
N ALA A 375 8.82 1.04 -1.05
CA ALA A 375 7.60 0.65 -1.74
C ALA A 375 6.38 1.49 -1.31
N ALA A 376 6.27 1.82 -0.02
CA ALA A 376 5.22 2.71 0.48
C ALA A 376 5.40 4.15 -0.03
N GLU A 377 6.65 4.66 -0.11
CA GLU A 377 6.94 5.98 -0.67
C GLU A 377 6.52 6.06 -2.15
N MET A 378 6.97 5.09 -2.97
CA MET A 378 6.62 4.97 -4.39
C MET A 378 5.10 4.98 -4.64
N THR A 379 4.36 4.31 -3.76
CA THR A 379 2.90 4.16 -3.89
C THR A 379 2.13 5.25 -3.14
N GLY A 380 2.78 6.18 -2.47
CA GLY A 380 2.10 7.22 -1.68
C GLY A 380 1.32 6.69 -0.48
N ARG A 381 1.72 5.55 0.08
CA ARG A 381 1.25 5.02 1.37
C ARG A 381 2.20 5.46 2.48
N ARG A 382 1.83 5.23 3.73
CA ARG A 382 2.65 5.59 4.91
C ARG A 382 3.22 4.33 5.53
N ALA A 383 4.52 4.29 5.77
CA ALA A 383 5.17 3.13 6.35
C ALA A 383 5.42 3.33 7.85
N ARG A 384 5.21 2.26 8.62
CA ARG A 384 5.62 2.14 10.02
C ARG A 384 6.50 0.90 10.10
N LEU A 385 7.81 1.11 10.21
CA LEU A 385 8.80 0.05 10.22
C LEU A 385 9.36 -0.17 11.63
N MET A 386 9.70 -1.41 11.93
CA MET A 386 10.56 -1.76 13.05
C MET A 386 11.71 -2.62 12.56
N GLU A 387 12.91 -2.37 13.06
CA GLU A 387 14.10 -3.16 12.74
C GLU A 387 14.95 -3.29 14.00
N ILE A 388 15.40 -4.51 14.31
CA ILE A 388 16.09 -4.80 15.57
C ILE A 388 17.56 -4.38 15.54
N ALA A 389 18.21 -4.42 14.37
CA ALA A 389 19.61 -4.08 14.23
C ALA A 389 19.78 -2.59 13.87
N PRO A 390 20.45 -1.79 14.72
CA PRO A 390 20.63 -0.36 14.47
C PRO A 390 21.25 -0.02 13.11
N VAL A 391 22.21 -0.83 12.62
CA VAL A 391 22.85 -0.62 11.31
C VAL A 391 21.88 -0.72 10.14
N TYR A 392 20.84 -1.55 10.24
CA TYR A 392 19.82 -1.69 9.20
C TYR A 392 18.75 -0.60 9.28
N VAL A 393 18.50 -0.05 10.47
CA VAL A 393 17.71 1.18 10.62
C VAL A 393 18.41 2.34 9.90
N ASP A 394 19.70 2.54 10.17
CA ASP A 394 20.51 3.56 9.50
C ASP A 394 20.55 3.38 7.98
N LEU A 395 20.73 2.13 7.50
CA LEU A 395 20.69 1.80 6.08
C LEU A 395 19.36 2.22 5.47
N THR A 396 18.25 1.89 6.13
CA THR A 396 16.89 2.26 5.68
C THR A 396 16.72 3.77 5.61
N VAL A 397 17.19 4.50 6.64
CA VAL A 397 17.13 5.97 6.67
C VAL A 397 17.92 6.57 5.51
N ARG A 398 19.18 6.17 5.33
CA ARG A 398 20.04 6.66 4.24
C ARG A 398 19.46 6.32 2.86
N ARG A 399 18.88 5.11 2.70
CA ARG A 399 18.22 4.69 1.45
C ARG A 399 17.06 5.61 1.10
N TRP A 400 16.21 5.95 2.08
CA TRP A 400 15.10 6.87 1.86
C TRP A 400 15.56 8.31 1.61
N GLN A 401 16.53 8.82 2.36
CA GLN A 401 17.08 10.17 2.14
C GLN A 401 17.67 10.29 0.73
N LYS A 402 18.41 9.28 0.26
CA LYS A 402 18.94 9.23 -1.11
C LYS A 402 17.82 9.22 -2.16
N ALA A 403 16.78 8.41 -1.96
CA ALA A 403 15.67 8.27 -2.91
C ALA A 403 14.79 9.53 -2.99
N THR A 404 14.65 10.29 -1.91
CA THR A 404 13.72 11.43 -1.82
C THR A 404 14.39 12.80 -1.82
N GLY A 405 15.69 12.87 -1.50
CA GLY A 405 16.40 14.13 -1.24
C GLY A 405 15.98 14.84 0.04
N LEU A 406 15.14 14.22 0.88
CA LEU A 406 14.69 14.75 2.17
C LEU A 406 15.60 14.28 3.31
N SER A 407 15.50 14.92 4.47
CA SER A 407 16.24 14.54 5.69
C SER A 407 15.32 13.89 6.72
N ALA A 408 15.78 12.77 7.30
CA ALA A 408 15.10 12.18 8.44
C ALA A 408 15.43 12.94 9.73
N VAL A 409 14.51 12.92 10.69
CA VAL A 409 14.68 13.57 12.00
C VAL A 409 14.30 12.62 13.13
N ASP A 410 14.97 12.74 14.26
CA ASP A 410 14.62 11.99 15.47
C ASP A 410 13.21 12.41 15.92
N ALA A 411 12.32 11.44 16.09
CA ALA A 411 10.93 11.71 16.42
C ALA A 411 10.75 12.34 17.82
N ALA A 412 11.73 12.20 18.72
CA ALA A 412 11.66 12.73 20.08
C ALA A 412 12.15 14.18 20.18
N ASN A 413 13.21 14.55 19.47
CA ASN A 413 13.86 15.86 19.61
C ASN A 413 13.97 16.68 18.32
N GLY A 414 13.60 16.12 17.16
CA GLY A 414 13.60 16.78 15.86
C GLY A 414 15.00 17.00 15.24
N GLN A 415 16.06 16.48 15.85
CA GLN A 415 17.42 16.60 15.31
C GLN A 415 17.57 15.74 14.05
N ALA A 416 18.21 16.29 13.01
CA ALA A 416 18.44 15.59 11.74
C ALA A 416 19.34 14.37 11.94
N PHE A 417 19.04 13.28 11.22
CA PHE A 417 19.81 12.03 11.24
C PHE A 417 21.31 12.27 10.99
N ASP A 418 21.63 13.04 9.95
CA ASP A 418 23.02 13.34 9.56
C ASP A 418 23.79 14.12 10.64
N ALA A 419 23.12 14.82 11.55
CA ALA A 419 23.78 15.56 12.64
C ALA A 419 24.37 14.62 13.71
N PHE A 420 23.83 13.41 13.84
CA PHE A 420 24.38 12.41 14.75
C PHE A 420 25.58 11.67 14.12
N ASP A 421 25.71 11.68 12.79
CA ASP A 421 26.86 11.12 12.05
C ASP A 421 28.14 11.97 12.28
N VAL A 422 27.98 13.31 12.34
CA VAL A 422 29.11 14.26 12.47
C VAL A 422 29.59 14.47 13.91
N ALA A 423 28.69 14.30 14.90
CA ALA A 423 29.00 14.58 16.31
C ALA A 423 29.99 13.59 16.95
N GLU A 424 30.21 12.41 16.36
CA GLU A 424 31.10 11.37 16.90
C GLU A 424 32.44 11.23 16.14
N GLU A 425 32.68 11.97 15.05
CA GLU A 425 34.02 12.08 14.42
C GLU A 425 34.91 13.12 15.14
N THR A 426 34.31 13.97 15.98
CA THR A 426 35.00 15.06 16.70
C THR A 426 35.17 14.80 18.20
N ALA A 427 34.77 13.62 18.68
CA ALA A 427 34.92 13.15 20.06
C ALA A 427 35.77 11.87 20.10
#